data_AF-A0A9W8UFJ7-F1
#
_entry.id   AF-A0A9W8UFJ7-F1
#
_cell.length_a   1.000
_cell.length_b   1.000
_cell.length_c   1.000
_cell.angle_alpha   90.00
_cell.angle_beta   90.00
_cell.angle_gamma   90.00
#
_symmetry.space_group_name_H-M   'P 1'
#
loop_
_entity.id
_entity.type
_entity.pdbx_description
1 polymer ?
#
loop_
_entity_poly.entity_id
_entity_poly.type
_entity_poly.pdbx_seq_one_letter_code
_entity_poly.pdbx_strand_id
1 'polypeptide(L)'
;MELQRPFPNYNVSSDTERSRLDKPMTLSGHLEPYRSFKVTPVIGTEFPDANVAEWMRAEQSDELLRDLAVTVSHRGVVFFRAQTDLTNELQKELADRLGRLTGKPESSTLHVHPLQNFNPEEDKHINTITTDQAANPAENLWKNRPSDIRNSWHTDAGYEPNPPDYSILKVVKLPETGGDTMWSSSCEIYDKISPSYRAFLEGLTAKFSQIRLPRVAAEKGFELYTEPRGSPNNIGASLTTVHPVVRTNPVTGWKSLFAVGNHVESINDVTPDESKRLLDWFLQLIVEEHDSQLRHRWQSPYDLAIWDSRTVYHTAIFDYAGLGSRTGYRAVGIGERPFFDPGSKTRREALASN
;
A
#
# COMPACT_ATOMS: atom_id res chain seq x y z
N MET A 1 7.77 37.26 -17.69
CA MET A 1 8.33 36.08 -18.35
C MET A 1 7.72 34.87 -17.65
N GLU A 2 6.58 34.41 -18.13
CA GLU A 2 5.97 33.17 -17.60
C GLU A 2 6.90 32.02 -17.98
N LEU A 3 7.57 31.46 -16.98
CA LEU A 3 8.23 30.16 -17.12
C LEU A 3 7.11 29.13 -17.24
N GLN A 4 6.63 28.90 -18.47
CA GLN A 4 5.97 27.64 -18.81
C GLN A 4 6.97 26.53 -18.51
N ARG A 5 6.88 25.95 -17.31
CA ARG A 5 7.58 24.71 -16.99
C ARG A 5 6.99 23.67 -17.95
N PRO A 6 7.81 23.01 -18.78
CA PRO A 6 7.33 21.90 -19.57
C PRO A 6 7.11 20.76 -18.59
N PHE A 7 5.89 20.66 -18.06
CA PHE A 7 5.46 19.43 -17.41
C PHE A 7 5.75 18.30 -18.42
N PRO A 8 6.47 17.22 -18.06
CA PRO A 8 6.20 15.98 -18.75
C PRO A 8 4.71 15.75 -18.53
N ASN A 9 3.92 15.84 -19.60
CA ASN A 9 2.53 15.47 -19.56
C ASN A 9 2.48 14.06 -18.94
N TYR A 10 2.14 13.95 -17.66
CA TYR A 10 1.59 12.73 -17.06
C TYR A 10 0.18 12.53 -17.64
N ASN A 11 0.05 12.63 -18.96
CA ASN A 11 -1.05 12.07 -19.70
C ASN A 11 -0.79 10.58 -19.65
N VAL A 12 -1.30 9.96 -18.59
CA VAL A 12 -1.58 8.53 -18.53
C VAL A 12 -2.37 8.23 -19.81
N SER A 13 -1.78 7.82 -20.92
CA SER A 13 -2.44 7.99 -22.23
C SER A 13 -3.26 6.76 -22.65
N SER A 14 -3.18 5.67 -21.89
CA SER A 14 -3.81 4.40 -22.21
C SER A 14 -4.84 3.97 -21.15
N ASP A 15 -5.86 3.23 -21.61
CA ASP A 15 -6.87 2.58 -20.76
C ASP A 15 -6.24 1.56 -19.78
N THR A 16 -5.01 1.13 -20.04
CA THR A 16 -4.26 0.21 -19.18
C THR A 16 -3.64 0.88 -17.95
N GLU A 17 -3.56 2.21 -17.93
CA GLU A 17 -2.92 2.95 -16.86
C GLU A 17 -3.88 3.81 -16.03
N ARG A 18 -5.08 4.15 -16.53
CA ARG A 18 -6.03 5.04 -15.82
C ARG A 18 -7.01 4.29 -14.93
N SER A 19 -7.38 4.93 -13.82
CA SER A 19 -8.61 4.56 -13.11
C SER A 19 -9.82 4.81 -14.02
N ARG A 20 -10.82 3.93 -13.92
CA ARG A 20 -12.12 4.03 -14.60
C ARG A 20 -13.13 4.90 -13.83
N LEU A 21 -12.71 5.53 -12.72
CA LEU A 21 -13.55 6.47 -11.98
C LEU A 21 -13.44 7.87 -12.57
N ASP A 22 -14.59 8.45 -12.94
CA ASP A 22 -14.68 9.85 -13.38
C ASP A 22 -14.83 10.83 -12.19
N LYS A 23 -15.20 10.33 -11.01
CA LYS A 23 -15.39 11.11 -9.79
C LYS A 23 -15.13 10.28 -8.53
N PRO A 24 -14.80 10.92 -7.40
CA PRO A 24 -14.71 10.25 -6.11
C PRO A 24 -15.98 9.49 -5.74
N MET A 25 -15.80 8.38 -5.04
CA MET A 25 -16.87 7.52 -4.56
C MET A 25 -17.34 7.94 -3.17
N THR A 26 -18.62 7.73 -2.90
CA THR A 26 -19.23 7.92 -1.57
C THR A 26 -19.66 6.58 -0.99
N LEU A 27 -19.74 6.48 0.34
CA LEU A 27 -20.34 5.32 1.00
C LEU A 27 -21.83 5.25 0.66
N SER A 28 -22.36 4.02 0.48
CA SER A 28 -23.79 3.77 0.30
C SER A 28 -24.49 3.29 1.57
N GLY A 29 -23.74 2.99 2.64
CA GLY A 29 -24.28 2.68 3.98
C GLY A 29 -24.46 1.17 4.26
N HIS A 30 -23.99 0.29 3.37
CA HIS A 30 -24.20 -1.16 3.50
C HIS A 30 -23.41 -1.78 4.66
N LEU A 31 -22.39 -1.07 5.16
CA LEU A 31 -21.61 -1.50 6.32
C LEU A 31 -22.17 -0.99 7.66
N GLU A 32 -23.15 -0.09 7.67
CA GLU A 32 -23.73 0.48 8.90
C GLU A 32 -24.33 -0.56 9.86
N PRO A 33 -24.97 -1.65 9.39
CA PRO A 33 -25.49 -2.69 10.28
C PRO A 33 -24.41 -3.46 11.05
N TYR A 34 -23.16 -3.41 10.62
CA TYR A 34 -22.06 -4.16 11.22
C TYR A 34 -21.35 -3.35 12.30
N ARG A 35 -21.17 -3.96 13.47
CA ARG A 35 -20.42 -3.33 14.57
C ARG A 35 -19.00 -2.99 14.10
N SER A 36 -18.63 -1.71 14.25
CA SER A 36 -17.29 -1.22 13.98
C SER A 36 -16.89 -0.08 14.93
N PHE A 37 -15.60 0.20 15.00
CA PHE A 37 -15.07 1.37 15.71
C PHE A 37 -13.83 1.92 15.02
N LYS A 38 -13.57 3.22 15.19
CA LYS A 38 -12.33 3.87 14.74
C LYS A 38 -11.20 3.47 15.68
N VAL A 39 -10.14 2.89 15.14
CA VAL A 39 -8.96 2.49 15.95
C VAL A 39 -8.18 3.72 16.39
N THR A 40 -8.04 4.72 15.51
CA THR A 40 -7.56 6.07 15.86
C THR A 40 -8.46 7.12 15.18
N PRO A 41 -8.40 8.41 15.61
CA PRO A 41 -9.17 9.47 14.97
C PRO A 41 -8.90 9.61 13.47
N VAL A 42 -7.64 9.46 13.04
CA VAL A 42 -7.20 9.73 11.66
C VAL A 42 -7.26 8.48 10.79
N ILE A 43 -6.77 7.35 11.27
CA ILE A 43 -6.53 6.13 10.47
C ILE A 43 -7.06 4.89 11.20
N GLY A 44 -7.50 3.87 10.46
CA GLY A 44 -7.95 2.62 11.03
C GLY A 44 -9.44 2.59 11.38
N THR A 45 -10.09 1.52 10.95
CA THR A 45 -11.40 1.06 11.44
C THR A 45 -11.32 -0.44 11.68
N GLU A 46 -11.94 -0.94 12.74
CA GLU A 46 -11.99 -2.38 13.02
C GLU A 46 -13.45 -2.86 13.03
N PHE A 47 -13.70 -3.98 12.36
CA PHE A 47 -14.95 -4.73 12.40
C PHE A 47 -14.70 -6.03 13.18
N PRO A 48 -14.82 -6.01 14.52
CA PRO A 48 -14.40 -7.13 15.36
C PRO A 48 -15.25 -8.40 15.17
N ASP A 49 -16.52 -8.24 14.77
CA ASP A 49 -17.49 -9.34 14.72
C ASP A 49 -17.89 -9.70 13.27
N ALA A 50 -17.37 -8.98 12.27
CA ALA A 50 -17.72 -9.23 10.88
C ALA A 50 -16.89 -10.37 10.27
N ASN A 51 -17.53 -11.13 9.38
CA ASN A 51 -16.88 -12.15 8.57
C ASN A 51 -16.88 -11.73 7.10
N VAL A 52 -15.68 -11.52 6.54
CA VAL A 52 -15.51 -11.06 5.16
C VAL A 52 -15.89 -12.15 4.16
N ALA A 53 -15.66 -13.43 4.47
CA ALA A 53 -16.06 -14.53 3.60
C ALA A 53 -17.59 -14.67 3.51
N GLU A 54 -18.32 -14.36 4.59
CA GLU A 54 -19.78 -14.23 4.55
C GLU A 54 -20.23 -13.07 3.67
N TRP A 55 -19.59 -11.89 3.79
CA TRP A 55 -19.88 -10.75 2.91
C TRP A 55 -19.65 -11.09 1.44
N MET A 56 -18.57 -11.81 1.13
CA MET A 56 -18.25 -12.23 -0.23
C MET A 56 -19.31 -13.18 -0.82
N ARG A 57 -19.96 -13.99 0.01
CA ARG A 57 -20.99 -14.96 -0.41
C ARG A 57 -22.43 -14.42 -0.32
N ALA A 58 -22.62 -13.23 0.24
CA ALA A 58 -23.94 -12.61 0.40
C ALA A 58 -24.55 -12.22 -0.97
N GLU A 59 -25.87 -12.08 -1.02
CA GLU A 59 -26.57 -11.60 -2.23
C GLU A 59 -26.11 -10.18 -2.61
N GLN A 60 -25.94 -9.31 -1.60
CA GLN A 60 -25.46 -7.92 -1.72
C GLN A 60 -23.92 -7.80 -1.62
N SER A 61 -23.20 -8.80 -2.10
CA SER A 61 -21.75 -8.91 -1.95
C SER A 61 -20.99 -7.75 -2.60
N ASP A 62 -21.39 -7.32 -3.80
CA ASP A 62 -20.74 -6.19 -4.48
C ASP A 62 -20.94 -4.87 -3.73
N GLU A 63 -22.12 -4.62 -3.18
CA GLU A 63 -22.42 -3.43 -2.38
C GLU A 63 -21.59 -3.39 -1.10
N LEU A 64 -21.49 -4.52 -0.38
CA LEU A 64 -20.68 -4.66 0.82
C LEU A 64 -19.18 -4.45 0.52
N LEU A 65 -18.66 -5.09 -0.52
CA LEU A 65 -17.24 -4.98 -0.89
C LEU A 65 -16.90 -3.60 -1.43
N ARG A 66 -17.82 -2.95 -2.15
CA ARG A 66 -17.66 -1.57 -2.60
C ARG A 66 -17.55 -0.63 -1.39
N ASP A 67 -18.46 -0.72 -0.43
CA ASP A 67 -18.39 0.12 0.77
C ASP A 67 -17.17 -0.22 1.65
N LEU A 68 -16.73 -1.48 1.67
CA LEU A 68 -15.47 -1.87 2.30
C LEU A 68 -14.29 -1.17 1.63
N ALA A 69 -14.19 -1.22 0.30
CA ALA A 69 -13.10 -0.58 -0.44
C ALA A 69 -13.07 0.95 -0.26
N VAL A 70 -14.25 1.61 -0.29
CA VAL A 70 -14.37 3.04 0.01
C VAL A 70 -13.99 3.33 1.46
N THR A 71 -14.42 2.50 2.41
CA THR A 71 -14.03 2.63 3.83
C THR A 71 -12.53 2.50 4.01
N VAL A 72 -11.89 1.49 3.39
CA VAL A 72 -10.44 1.31 3.42
C VAL A 72 -9.74 2.55 2.83
N SER A 73 -10.21 3.08 1.71
CA SER A 73 -9.62 4.28 1.09
C SER A 73 -9.77 5.54 1.96
N HIS A 74 -10.89 5.68 2.68
CA HIS A 74 -11.12 6.81 3.62
C HIS A 74 -10.35 6.67 4.94
N ARG A 75 -10.11 5.42 5.38
CA ARG A 75 -9.57 5.09 6.71
C ARG A 75 -8.12 4.60 6.64
N GLY A 76 -7.54 4.46 5.45
CA GLY A 76 -6.21 3.91 5.20
C GLY A 76 -6.14 2.39 5.37
N VAL A 77 -6.63 1.85 6.49
CA VAL A 77 -6.61 0.43 6.82
C VAL A 77 -7.87 0.00 7.59
N VAL A 78 -8.34 -1.21 7.34
CA VAL A 78 -9.45 -1.86 8.04
C VAL A 78 -9.01 -3.22 8.59
N PHE A 79 -9.47 -3.56 9.79
CA PHE A 79 -9.13 -4.80 10.49
C PHE A 79 -10.33 -5.69 10.76
N PHE A 80 -10.10 -7.00 10.73
CA PHE A 80 -11.05 -8.05 11.09
C PHE A 80 -10.34 -9.10 11.97
N ARG A 81 -11.11 -9.81 12.79
CA ARG A 81 -10.59 -10.85 13.70
C ARG A 81 -11.00 -12.24 13.26
N ALA A 82 -10.13 -13.22 13.48
CA ALA A 82 -10.46 -14.65 13.35
C ALA A 82 -11.18 -15.06 12.04
N GLN A 83 -10.70 -14.60 10.89
CA GLN A 83 -11.25 -14.92 9.55
C GLN A 83 -10.86 -16.33 9.09
N THR A 84 -11.32 -17.35 9.82
CA THR A 84 -10.90 -18.76 9.68
C THR A 84 -11.29 -19.39 8.35
N ASP A 85 -12.39 -18.95 7.75
CA ASP A 85 -12.95 -19.48 6.50
C ASP A 85 -12.60 -18.65 5.25
N LEU A 86 -11.83 -17.55 5.40
CA LEU A 86 -11.28 -16.79 4.30
C LEU A 86 -10.09 -17.54 3.69
N THR A 87 -10.33 -18.42 2.71
CA THR A 87 -9.27 -19.19 2.02
C THR A 87 -8.33 -18.28 1.19
N ASN A 88 -7.21 -18.81 0.71
CA ASN A 88 -6.33 -18.05 -0.19
C ASN A 88 -7.05 -17.67 -1.51
N GLU A 89 -7.90 -18.55 -2.03
CA GLU A 89 -8.74 -18.25 -3.20
C GLU A 89 -9.69 -17.09 -2.94
N LEU A 90 -10.41 -17.11 -1.82
CA LEU A 90 -11.30 -15.99 -1.45
C LEU A 90 -10.50 -14.71 -1.18
N GLN A 91 -9.31 -14.80 -0.58
CA GLN A 91 -8.46 -13.63 -0.35
C GLN A 91 -8.00 -12.98 -1.66
N LYS A 92 -7.65 -13.78 -2.67
CA LYS A 92 -7.32 -13.32 -4.03
C LYS A 92 -8.52 -12.67 -4.70
N GLU A 93 -9.67 -13.34 -4.66
CA GLU A 93 -10.91 -12.80 -5.24
C GLU A 93 -11.28 -11.48 -4.57
N LEU A 94 -11.16 -11.38 -3.24
CA LEU A 94 -11.39 -10.16 -2.49
C LEU A 94 -10.48 -9.02 -2.97
N ALA A 95 -9.16 -9.24 -3.02
CA ALA A 95 -8.20 -8.23 -3.47
C ALA A 95 -8.54 -7.73 -4.89
N ASP A 96 -8.88 -8.64 -5.80
CA ASP A 96 -9.24 -8.31 -7.17
C ASP A 96 -10.57 -7.54 -7.26
N ARG A 97 -11.60 -7.96 -6.49
CA ARG A 97 -12.92 -7.35 -6.47
C ARG A 97 -12.92 -5.95 -5.85
N LEU A 98 -12.18 -5.71 -4.77
CA LEU A 98 -12.05 -4.37 -4.18
C LEU A 98 -11.56 -3.36 -5.22
N GLY A 99 -10.49 -3.70 -5.95
CA GLY A 99 -9.97 -2.89 -7.04
C GLY A 99 -10.96 -2.69 -8.18
N ARG A 100 -11.61 -3.77 -8.65
CA ARG A 100 -12.60 -3.71 -9.75
C ARG A 100 -13.79 -2.81 -9.41
N LEU A 101 -14.34 -2.97 -8.21
CA LEU A 101 -15.48 -2.20 -7.70
C LEU A 101 -15.13 -0.73 -7.44
N THR A 102 -13.84 -0.41 -7.28
CA THR A 102 -13.35 0.97 -7.18
C THR A 102 -12.60 1.44 -8.42
N GLY A 103 -12.89 0.85 -9.57
CA GLY A 103 -12.47 1.37 -10.87
C GLY A 103 -10.97 1.31 -11.13
N LYS A 104 -10.26 0.27 -10.69
CA LYS A 104 -8.92 -0.02 -11.25
C LYS A 104 -8.98 -0.27 -12.77
N PRO A 105 -7.86 -0.16 -13.52
CA PRO A 105 -7.82 -0.48 -14.94
C PRO A 105 -8.28 -1.92 -15.20
N GLU A 106 -9.04 -2.17 -16.28
CA GLU A 106 -9.54 -3.52 -16.59
C GLU A 106 -8.43 -4.55 -16.84
N SER A 107 -7.29 -4.08 -17.37
CA SER A 107 -6.09 -4.89 -17.57
C SER A 107 -5.32 -5.22 -16.27
N SER A 108 -5.67 -4.61 -15.15
CA SER A 108 -4.98 -4.82 -13.87
C SER A 108 -5.60 -5.97 -13.07
N THR A 109 -4.75 -6.88 -12.62
CA THR A 109 -5.10 -8.15 -11.95
C THR A 109 -4.40 -8.23 -10.60
N LEU A 110 -4.03 -9.43 -10.15
CA LEU A 110 -3.30 -9.67 -8.92
C LEU A 110 -1.79 -9.55 -9.15
N HIS A 111 -1.11 -8.93 -8.20
CA HIS A 111 0.35 -8.79 -8.21
C HIS A 111 1.04 -10.17 -8.22
N VAL A 112 2.21 -10.22 -8.86
CA VAL A 112 3.18 -11.32 -8.76
C VAL A 112 4.50 -10.72 -8.33
N HIS A 113 5.10 -11.23 -7.25
CA HIS A 113 6.33 -10.63 -6.73
C HIS A 113 7.52 -10.88 -7.67
N PRO A 114 8.44 -9.91 -7.86
CA PRO A 114 9.60 -10.09 -8.73
C PRO A 114 10.51 -11.25 -8.32
N LEU A 115 10.48 -11.66 -7.05
CA LEU A 115 11.16 -12.84 -6.52
C LEU A 115 10.26 -14.08 -6.43
N GLN A 116 9.20 -14.20 -7.25
CA GLN A 116 8.30 -15.36 -7.18
C GLN A 116 9.00 -16.68 -7.56
N ASN A 117 9.97 -16.64 -8.49
CA ASN A 117 10.69 -17.82 -8.96
C ASN A 117 11.45 -18.59 -7.86
N PHE A 118 11.47 -18.05 -6.63
CA PHE A 118 12.07 -18.65 -5.44
C PHE A 118 11.18 -19.74 -4.82
N ASN A 119 9.89 -19.78 -5.15
CA ASN A 119 8.98 -20.80 -4.65
C ASN A 119 7.95 -21.22 -5.73
N PRO A 120 8.38 -21.97 -6.77
CA PRO A 120 7.57 -22.26 -7.95
C PRO A 120 6.34 -23.15 -7.66
N GLU A 121 6.30 -23.86 -6.53
CA GLU A 121 5.12 -24.64 -6.11
C GLU A 121 4.09 -23.82 -5.33
N GLU A 122 4.39 -22.57 -4.97
CA GLU A 122 3.45 -21.67 -4.33
C GLU A 122 2.65 -20.86 -5.35
N ASP A 123 1.38 -20.60 -5.00
CA ASP A 123 0.52 -19.69 -5.75
C ASP A 123 1.18 -18.32 -5.91
N LYS A 124 1.51 -17.96 -7.16
CA LYS A 124 2.22 -16.72 -7.50
C LYS A 124 1.52 -15.42 -7.10
N HIS A 125 0.24 -15.50 -6.75
CA HIS A 125 -0.56 -14.36 -6.31
C HIS A 125 -0.68 -14.26 -4.78
N ILE A 126 -0.10 -15.20 -4.04
CA ILE A 126 -0.01 -15.18 -2.58
C ILE A 126 1.43 -15.01 -2.16
N ASN A 127 1.73 -13.91 -1.47
CA ASN A 127 3.04 -13.69 -0.87
C ASN A 127 3.05 -14.25 0.55
N THR A 128 3.92 -15.22 0.80
CA THR A 128 4.17 -15.75 2.14
C THR A 128 5.16 -14.83 2.87
N ILE A 129 4.68 -14.10 3.87
CA ILE A 129 5.50 -13.25 4.74
C ILE A 129 5.80 -14.06 6.00
N THR A 130 6.98 -14.67 6.08
CA THR A 130 7.31 -15.62 7.16
C THR A 130 8.73 -15.47 7.70
N THR A 131 8.86 -15.49 9.02
CA THR A 131 10.16 -15.58 9.70
C THR A 131 10.43 -16.99 10.22
N ASP A 132 9.64 -17.96 9.77
CA ASP A 132 9.88 -19.36 10.08
C ASP A 132 11.13 -19.85 9.34
N GLN A 133 12.21 -20.14 10.08
CA GLN A 133 13.51 -20.49 9.49
C GLN A 133 13.48 -21.81 8.71
N ALA A 134 12.53 -22.71 8.98
CA ALA A 134 12.35 -23.91 8.17
C ALA A 134 11.80 -23.56 6.77
N ALA A 135 10.95 -22.53 6.67
CA ALA A 135 10.38 -22.04 5.42
C ALA A 135 11.26 -20.94 4.76
N ASN A 136 12.02 -20.18 5.55
CA ASN A 136 12.89 -19.10 5.08
C ASN A 136 14.19 -19.03 5.91
N PRO A 137 15.17 -19.92 5.64
CA PRO A 137 16.43 -19.98 6.40
C PRO A 137 17.30 -18.72 6.26
N ALA A 138 17.02 -17.86 5.27
CA ALA A 138 17.72 -16.60 5.07
C ALA A 138 17.28 -15.49 6.05
N GLU A 139 16.11 -15.62 6.68
CA GLU A 139 15.51 -14.59 7.51
C GLU A 139 15.65 -14.91 9.01
N ASN A 140 16.91 -14.91 9.48
CA ASN A 140 17.19 -15.02 10.91
C ASN A 140 17.13 -13.64 11.57
N LEU A 141 15.97 -13.28 12.14
CA LEU A 141 15.79 -11.99 12.82
C LEU A 141 16.77 -11.72 13.96
N TRP A 142 17.31 -12.76 14.61
CA TRP A 142 18.32 -12.57 15.66
C TRP A 142 19.66 -12.05 15.10
N LYS A 143 19.99 -12.45 13.87
CA LYS A 143 21.21 -12.03 13.16
C LYS A 143 20.99 -10.83 12.24
N ASN A 144 19.77 -10.69 11.70
CA ASN A 144 19.43 -9.79 10.60
C ASN A 144 18.39 -8.72 11.01
N ARG A 145 18.27 -8.41 12.31
CA ARG A 145 17.38 -7.32 12.74
C ARG A 145 17.80 -6.02 12.05
N PRO A 146 16.89 -5.32 11.36
CA PRO A 146 17.24 -4.05 10.73
C PRO A 146 17.77 -3.07 11.77
N SER A 147 19.00 -2.57 11.55
CA SER A 147 19.59 -1.51 12.38
C SER A 147 18.96 -0.15 12.12
N ASP A 148 18.33 0.02 10.96
CA ASP A 148 17.66 1.24 10.53
C ASP A 148 16.16 0.96 10.26
N ILE A 149 15.37 1.05 11.33
CA ILE A 149 13.91 0.93 11.28
C ILE A 149 13.23 2.17 10.71
N ARG A 150 13.94 3.31 10.59
CA ARG A 150 13.37 4.52 10.00
C ARG A 150 13.15 4.30 8.51
N ASN A 151 14.12 3.67 7.85
CA ASN A 151 14.05 3.35 6.43
C ASN A 151 13.21 2.11 6.10
N SER A 152 12.49 1.50 7.06
CA SER A 152 11.56 0.40 6.77
C SER A 152 10.14 0.85 6.43
N TRP A 153 9.80 2.13 6.66
CA TRP A 153 8.54 2.70 6.18
C TRP A 153 8.47 2.69 4.65
N HIS A 154 7.36 2.21 4.11
CA HIS A 154 7.15 2.14 2.67
C HIS A 154 5.67 2.03 2.28
N THR A 155 5.40 2.29 1.01
CA THR A 155 4.23 1.77 0.29
C THR A 155 4.69 0.60 -0.58
N ASP A 156 3.85 -0.43 -0.75
CA ASP A 156 4.23 -1.62 -1.51
C ASP A 156 4.50 -1.28 -2.99
N ALA A 157 5.59 -1.85 -3.54
CA ALA A 157 5.88 -1.88 -4.98
C ALA A 157 5.74 -0.54 -5.74
N GLY A 158 6.02 0.59 -5.09
CA GLY A 158 6.00 1.93 -5.73
C GLY A 158 6.97 2.08 -6.91
N TYR A 159 7.92 1.15 -7.08
CA TYR A 159 8.83 1.09 -8.23
C TYR A 159 8.20 0.54 -9.52
N GLU A 160 6.97 0.00 -9.46
CA GLU A 160 6.23 -0.44 -10.65
C GLU A 160 5.47 0.73 -11.29
N PRO A 161 5.28 0.74 -12.63
CA PRO A 161 4.45 1.73 -13.31
C PRO A 161 2.99 1.75 -12.80
N ASN A 162 2.37 0.59 -12.61
CA ASN A 162 1.08 0.42 -11.95
C ASN A 162 1.31 -0.22 -10.56
N PRO A 163 1.48 0.58 -9.49
CA PRO A 163 1.66 0.03 -8.15
C PRO A 163 0.34 -0.57 -7.61
N PRO A 164 0.41 -1.27 -6.47
CA PRO A 164 -0.75 -1.84 -5.80
C PRO A 164 -1.85 -0.84 -5.45
N ASP A 165 -3.11 -1.29 -5.54
CA ASP A 165 -4.26 -0.59 -4.96
C ASP A 165 -4.49 -1.06 -3.51
N TYR A 166 -5.08 -2.24 -3.30
CA TYR A 166 -5.34 -2.81 -1.99
C TYR A 166 -4.44 -4.01 -1.72
N SER A 167 -3.92 -4.05 -0.50
CA SER A 167 -3.18 -5.19 0.03
C SER A 167 -3.96 -5.80 1.18
N ILE A 168 -4.02 -7.14 1.19
CA ILE A 168 -4.76 -7.92 2.17
C ILE A 168 -3.78 -8.86 2.83
N LEU A 169 -3.59 -8.75 4.14
CA LEU A 169 -2.71 -9.61 4.92
C LEU A 169 -3.53 -10.39 5.96
N LYS A 170 -3.52 -11.71 5.84
CA LYS A 170 -4.04 -12.63 6.86
C LYS A 170 -2.88 -13.29 7.59
N VAL A 171 -2.72 -13.01 8.88
CA VAL A 171 -1.73 -13.71 9.71
C VAL A 171 -2.23 -15.10 10.08
N VAL A 172 -1.38 -16.13 10.05
CA VAL A 172 -1.76 -17.52 10.36
C VAL A 172 -0.92 -18.12 11.48
N LYS A 173 0.25 -17.53 11.76
CA LYS A 173 1.13 -17.89 12.86
C LYS A 173 1.66 -16.62 13.50
N LEU A 174 1.63 -16.58 14.83
CA LEU A 174 2.08 -15.43 15.62
C LEU A 174 3.13 -15.88 16.65
N PRO A 175 4.10 -15.01 16.98
CA PRO A 175 4.93 -15.20 18.16
C PRO A 175 4.11 -15.04 19.44
N GLU A 176 4.68 -15.40 20.59
CA GLU A 176 4.06 -15.20 21.91
C GLU A 176 3.65 -13.73 22.15
N THR A 177 4.51 -12.79 21.71
CA THR A 177 4.22 -11.35 21.66
C THR A 177 5.12 -10.65 20.64
N GLY A 178 4.82 -9.41 20.32
CA GLY A 178 5.48 -8.63 19.27
C GLY A 178 5.06 -9.04 17.85
N GLY A 179 5.73 -8.49 16.84
CA GLY A 179 5.40 -8.75 15.44
C GLY A 179 4.23 -7.93 14.92
N ASP A 180 3.96 -6.81 15.59
CA ASP A 180 2.96 -5.82 15.20
C ASP A 180 3.28 -5.21 13.84
N THR A 181 2.27 -4.59 13.24
CA THR A 181 2.43 -3.80 12.03
C THR A 181 1.98 -2.37 12.32
N MET A 182 2.74 -1.39 11.82
CA MET A 182 2.38 0.01 11.90
C MET A 182 1.98 0.54 10.53
N TRP A 183 1.02 1.47 10.52
CA TRP A 183 0.61 2.25 9.37
C TRP A 183 0.70 3.75 9.69
N SER A 184 0.88 4.58 8.66
CA SER A 184 0.78 6.04 8.75
C SER A 184 -0.04 6.58 7.57
N SER A 185 -0.93 7.53 7.83
CA SER A 185 -1.79 8.14 6.81
C SER A 185 -1.02 9.16 5.99
N SER A 186 -0.83 8.89 4.70
CA SER A 186 -0.12 9.82 3.82
C SER A 186 -0.96 11.07 3.47
N CYS A 187 -2.28 10.98 3.55
CA CYS A 187 -3.18 12.13 3.49
C CYS A 187 -2.98 13.05 4.71
N GLU A 188 -2.96 12.51 5.93
CA GLU A 188 -2.80 13.35 7.14
C GLU A 188 -1.43 14.04 7.18
N ILE A 189 -0.37 13.32 6.79
CA ILE A 189 0.97 13.91 6.63
C ILE A 189 0.92 15.09 5.65
N TYR A 190 0.31 14.90 4.48
CA TYR A 190 0.19 15.96 3.47
C TYR A 190 -0.64 17.16 3.97
N ASP A 191 -1.75 16.90 4.67
CA ASP A 191 -2.65 17.93 5.21
C ASP A 191 -2.00 18.83 6.27
N LYS A 192 -0.93 18.37 6.92
CA LYS A 192 -0.14 19.15 7.88
C LYS A 192 0.93 20.02 7.22
N ILE A 193 1.31 19.73 5.97
CA ILE A 193 2.27 20.54 5.24
C ILE A 193 1.63 21.89 4.89
N SER A 194 2.34 22.98 5.15
CA SER A 194 1.84 24.33 4.86
C SER A 194 1.45 24.50 3.38
N PRO A 195 0.45 25.35 3.04
CA PRO A 195 0.04 25.58 1.66
C PRO A 195 1.21 25.91 0.71
N SER A 196 2.18 26.71 1.16
CA SER A 196 3.34 27.10 0.33
C SER A 196 4.25 25.91 -0.01
N TYR A 197 4.51 25.03 0.96
CA TYR A 197 5.27 23.81 0.70
C TYR A 197 4.48 22.83 -0.15
N ARG A 198 3.17 22.70 0.07
CA ARG A 198 2.32 21.85 -0.79
C ARG A 198 2.39 22.29 -2.24
N ALA A 199 2.23 23.58 -2.52
CA ALA A 199 2.34 24.12 -3.90
C ALA A 199 3.71 23.83 -4.54
N PHE A 200 4.80 23.87 -3.75
CA PHE A 200 6.12 23.48 -4.22
C PHE A 200 6.20 21.99 -4.56
N LEU A 201 5.66 21.12 -3.71
CA LEU A 201 5.72 19.66 -3.85
C LEU A 201 4.79 19.10 -4.95
N GLU A 202 3.64 19.74 -5.19
CA GLU A 202 2.64 19.32 -6.19
C GLU A 202 3.19 19.30 -7.63
N GLY A 203 4.25 20.07 -7.91
CA GLY A 203 4.91 20.09 -9.22
C GLY A 203 6.10 19.13 -9.36
N LEU A 204 6.47 18.39 -8.32
CA LEU A 204 7.66 17.54 -8.32
C LEU A 204 7.32 16.09 -8.64
N THR A 205 8.31 15.40 -9.22
CA THR A 205 8.27 13.95 -9.43
C THR A 205 9.45 13.30 -8.72
N ALA A 206 9.36 12.00 -8.46
CA ALA A 206 10.42 11.24 -7.83
C ALA A 206 10.70 9.97 -8.62
N LYS A 207 11.97 9.59 -8.67
CA LYS A 207 12.41 8.30 -9.18
C LYS A 207 12.20 7.26 -8.08
N PHE A 208 11.31 6.31 -8.35
CA PHE A 208 11.13 5.14 -7.51
C PHE A 208 11.97 4.00 -8.07
N SER A 209 12.72 3.31 -7.22
CA SER A 209 13.54 2.19 -7.64
C SER A 209 13.69 1.15 -6.54
N GLN A 210 13.87 -0.10 -6.97
CA GLN A 210 14.18 -1.21 -6.08
C GLN A 210 15.51 -1.85 -6.49
N ILE A 211 16.57 -1.06 -6.39
CA ILE A 211 17.94 -1.44 -6.77
C ILE A 211 18.44 -2.65 -5.96
N ARG A 212 17.87 -2.92 -4.79
CA ARG A 212 18.31 -4.01 -3.92
C ARG A 212 17.85 -5.38 -4.41
N LEU A 213 16.64 -5.51 -4.98
CA LEU A 213 16.12 -6.82 -5.39
C LEU A 213 16.95 -7.49 -6.50
N PRO A 214 17.34 -6.81 -7.60
CA PRO A 214 18.20 -7.41 -8.61
C PRO A 214 19.56 -7.85 -8.06
N ARG A 215 20.13 -7.08 -7.11
CA ARG A 215 21.38 -7.45 -6.45
C ARG A 215 21.22 -8.72 -5.61
N VAL A 216 20.17 -8.79 -4.78
CA VAL A 216 19.88 -9.96 -3.95
C VAL A 216 19.59 -11.19 -4.81
N ALA A 217 18.87 -11.03 -5.92
CA ALA A 217 18.61 -12.11 -6.86
C ALA A 217 19.93 -12.64 -7.45
N ALA A 218 20.81 -11.75 -7.93
CA ALA A 218 22.12 -12.13 -8.46
C ALA A 218 23.03 -12.79 -7.40
N GLU A 219 23.13 -12.22 -6.20
CA GLU A 219 23.93 -12.76 -5.08
C GLU A 219 23.50 -14.18 -4.69
N LYS A 220 22.20 -14.46 -4.78
CA LYS A 220 21.63 -15.74 -4.44
C LYS A 220 21.42 -16.68 -5.64
N GLY A 221 21.83 -16.26 -6.85
CA GLY A 221 21.74 -17.07 -8.08
C GLY A 221 20.31 -17.29 -8.61
N PHE A 222 19.40 -16.35 -8.38
CA PHE A 222 18.01 -16.42 -8.82
C PHE A 222 17.72 -15.45 -9.97
N GLU A 223 16.78 -15.84 -10.83
CA GLU A 223 16.24 -15.00 -11.88
C GLU A 223 15.01 -14.24 -11.42
N LEU A 224 14.94 -12.95 -11.77
CA LEU A 224 13.76 -12.13 -11.54
C LEU A 224 12.60 -12.59 -12.43
N TYR A 225 11.38 -12.51 -11.90
CA TYR A 225 10.17 -12.65 -12.70
C TYR A 225 9.99 -11.43 -13.60
N THR A 226 10.17 -11.63 -14.90
CA THR A 226 10.16 -10.56 -15.92
C THR A 226 8.89 -10.51 -16.77
N GLU A 227 7.98 -11.45 -16.58
CA GLU A 227 6.63 -11.44 -17.19
C GLU A 227 5.70 -10.44 -16.49
N PRO A 228 4.50 -10.14 -17.02
CA PRO A 228 3.56 -9.20 -16.41
C PRO A 228 3.24 -9.51 -14.94
N ARG A 229 3.54 -8.56 -14.05
CA ARG A 229 3.32 -8.65 -12.59
C ARG A 229 1.99 -8.03 -12.17
N GLY A 230 0.93 -8.44 -12.85
CA GLY A 230 -0.44 -8.01 -12.57
C GLY A 230 -0.93 -6.81 -13.42
N SER A 231 -0.05 -6.16 -14.19
CA SER A 231 -0.40 -5.17 -15.22
C SER A 231 0.47 -5.41 -16.46
N PRO A 232 -0.03 -5.15 -17.68
CA PRO A 232 0.79 -5.20 -18.89
C PRO A 232 1.98 -4.22 -18.87
N ASN A 233 1.93 -3.18 -18.02
CA ASN A 233 3.00 -2.20 -17.88
C ASN A 233 4.04 -2.61 -16.81
N ASN A 234 3.71 -3.56 -15.93
CA ASN A 234 4.60 -4.06 -14.88
C ASN A 234 5.40 -5.26 -15.39
N ILE A 235 6.27 -5.04 -16.36
CA ILE A 235 7.01 -6.10 -17.07
C ILE A 235 8.51 -5.81 -17.08
N GLY A 236 9.31 -6.85 -17.27
CA GLY A 236 10.77 -6.77 -17.40
C GLY A 236 11.50 -6.72 -16.07
N ALA A 237 12.84 -6.65 -16.15
CA ALA A 237 13.73 -6.65 -14.99
C ALA A 237 13.98 -5.25 -14.40
N SER A 238 13.56 -4.20 -15.10
CA SER A 238 13.71 -2.81 -14.65
C SER A 238 12.68 -2.51 -13.56
N LEU A 239 13.10 -2.57 -12.30
CA LEU A 239 12.29 -2.18 -11.14
C LEU A 239 12.53 -0.71 -10.80
N THR A 240 12.22 0.16 -11.76
CA THR A 240 12.41 1.61 -11.65
C THR A 240 11.35 2.34 -12.47
N THR A 241 10.80 3.39 -11.90
CA THR A 241 9.76 4.23 -12.53
C THR A 241 9.84 5.65 -11.98
N VAL A 242 9.06 6.56 -12.57
CA VAL A 242 8.90 7.92 -12.08
C VAL A 242 7.43 8.14 -11.77
N HIS A 243 7.17 8.70 -10.58
CA HIS A 243 5.83 9.02 -10.08
C HIS A 243 5.80 10.45 -9.52
N PRO A 244 4.62 11.08 -9.40
CA PRO A 244 4.52 12.37 -8.74
C PRO A 244 4.85 12.26 -7.24
N VAL A 245 5.43 13.33 -6.67
CA VAL A 245 5.72 13.41 -5.23
C VAL A 245 4.42 13.45 -4.41
N VAL A 246 3.42 14.16 -4.94
CA VAL A 246 2.06 14.21 -4.39
C VAL A 246 1.13 13.53 -5.39
N ARG A 247 0.34 12.56 -4.95
CA ARG A 247 -0.63 11.87 -5.81
C ARG A 247 -2.07 12.18 -5.42
N THR A 248 -2.99 11.90 -6.33
CA THR A 248 -4.43 11.83 -6.08
C THR A 248 -4.83 10.36 -5.88
N ASN A 249 -5.68 10.09 -4.88
CA ASN A 249 -6.40 8.82 -4.79
C ASN A 249 -7.69 8.93 -5.61
N PRO A 250 -7.92 8.10 -6.64
CA PRO A 250 -9.11 8.19 -7.49
C PRO A 250 -10.43 7.89 -6.76
N VAL A 251 -10.38 7.12 -5.67
CA VAL A 251 -11.57 6.74 -4.89
C VAL A 251 -12.05 7.88 -4.01
N THR A 252 -11.13 8.59 -3.38
CA THR A 252 -11.48 9.68 -2.44
C THR A 252 -11.37 11.07 -3.06
N GLY A 253 -10.62 11.22 -4.15
CA GLY A 253 -10.23 12.51 -4.70
C GLY A 253 -9.27 13.28 -3.78
N TRP A 254 -8.65 12.61 -2.81
CA TRP A 254 -7.75 13.26 -1.86
C TRP A 254 -6.31 13.25 -2.35
N LYS A 255 -5.62 14.35 -2.08
CA LYS A 255 -4.17 14.47 -2.23
C LYS A 255 -3.46 13.74 -1.10
N SER A 256 -2.34 13.08 -1.42
CA SER A 256 -1.46 12.45 -0.46
C SER A 256 0.00 12.59 -0.87
N LEU A 257 0.89 12.68 0.12
CA LEU A 257 2.33 12.54 -0.13
C LEU A 257 2.58 11.10 -0.57
N PHE A 258 3.40 10.86 -1.60
CA PHE A 258 3.64 9.51 -2.13
C PHE A 258 5.11 9.13 -2.07
N ALA A 259 6.00 10.07 -2.40
CA ALA A 259 7.44 9.82 -2.50
C ALA A 259 8.14 9.73 -1.13
N VAL A 260 7.83 8.69 -0.35
CA VAL A 260 8.46 8.42 0.94
C VAL A 260 8.83 6.95 1.08
N GLY A 261 9.94 6.69 1.76
CA GLY A 261 10.33 5.34 2.15
C GLY A 261 11.36 4.69 1.24
N ASN A 262 11.56 3.40 1.46
CA ASN A 262 12.67 2.61 0.90
C ASN A 262 12.65 2.40 -0.62
N HIS A 263 11.59 2.80 -1.32
CA HIS A 263 11.47 2.67 -2.77
C HIS A 263 11.73 3.96 -3.52
N VAL A 264 12.11 5.05 -2.83
CA VAL A 264 12.33 6.36 -3.46
C VAL A 264 13.82 6.68 -3.47
N GLU A 265 14.37 6.86 -4.67
CA GLU A 265 15.80 7.09 -4.87
C GLU A 265 16.14 8.59 -4.86
N SER A 266 15.34 9.39 -5.55
CA SER A 266 15.59 10.83 -5.71
C SER A 266 14.34 11.60 -6.08
N ILE A 267 14.31 12.89 -5.74
CA ILE A 267 13.38 13.87 -6.27
C ILE A 267 13.99 14.46 -7.55
N ASN A 268 13.19 14.53 -8.61
CA ASN A 268 13.63 15.06 -9.90
C ASN A 268 13.57 16.59 -9.91
N ASP A 269 14.34 17.20 -10.82
CA ASP A 269 14.36 18.65 -11.08
C ASP A 269 14.75 19.52 -9.87
N VAL A 270 15.45 18.92 -8.91
CA VAL A 270 16.10 19.58 -7.77
C VAL A 270 17.56 19.11 -7.68
N THR A 271 18.38 19.85 -6.94
CA THR A 271 19.76 19.42 -6.68
C THR A 271 19.79 18.14 -5.84
N PRO A 272 20.87 17.34 -5.90
CA PRO A 272 21.01 16.16 -5.06
C PRO A 272 20.91 16.43 -3.55
N ASP A 273 21.40 17.58 -3.07
CA ASP A 273 21.28 17.98 -1.66
C ASP A 273 19.82 18.29 -1.29
N GLU A 274 19.09 19.03 -2.13
CA GLU A 274 17.66 19.29 -1.94
C GLU A 274 16.85 17.98 -1.95
N SER A 275 17.09 17.10 -2.92
CA SER A 275 16.46 15.78 -2.98
C SER A 275 16.67 15.00 -1.68
N LYS A 276 17.92 14.91 -1.20
CA LYS A 276 18.24 14.21 0.03
C LYS A 276 17.50 14.82 1.23
N ARG A 277 17.54 16.15 1.37
CA ARG A 277 16.88 16.85 2.48
C ARG A 277 15.36 16.68 2.47
N LEU A 278 14.74 16.69 1.29
CA LEU A 278 13.31 16.46 1.13
C LEU A 278 12.93 15.03 1.55
N LEU A 279 13.65 14.02 1.07
CA LEU A 279 13.39 12.62 1.43
C LEU A 279 13.61 12.36 2.93
N ASP A 280 14.67 12.94 3.51
CA ASP A 280 14.92 12.88 4.94
C ASP A 280 13.76 13.53 5.73
N TRP A 281 13.31 14.72 5.30
CA TRP A 281 12.20 15.42 5.93
C TRP A 281 10.88 14.64 5.83
N PHE A 282 10.57 14.05 4.69
CA PHE A 282 9.35 13.25 4.54
C PHE A 282 9.32 12.04 5.47
N LEU A 283 10.46 11.33 5.59
CA LEU A 283 10.59 10.24 6.56
C LEU A 283 10.47 10.74 8.01
N GLN A 284 11.04 11.91 8.30
CA GLN A 284 10.93 12.53 9.63
C GLN A 284 9.46 12.82 9.98
N LEU A 285 8.68 13.38 9.04
CA LEU A 285 7.26 13.61 9.24
C LEU A 285 6.53 12.32 9.60
N ILE A 286 6.82 11.21 8.93
CA ILE A 286 6.20 9.91 9.29
C ILE A 286 6.56 9.51 10.72
N VAL A 287 7.86 9.55 11.08
CA VAL A 287 8.35 9.04 12.36
C VAL A 287 7.91 9.90 13.54
N GLU A 288 7.87 11.22 13.39
CA GLU A 288 7.60 12.18 14.47
C GLU A 288 6.11 12.53 14.63
N GLU A 289 5.29 12.37 13.58
CA GLU A 289 3.84 12.66 13.62
C GLU A 289 3.03 11.45 14.11
N HIS A 290 3.10 11.19 15.42
CA HIS A 290 2.48 10.03 16.07
C HIS A 290 0.96 9.92 15.88
N ASP A 291 0.26 11.05 15.70
CA ASP A 291 -1.20 11.11 15.46
C ASP A 291 -1.61 10.78 14.02
N SER A 292 -0.64 10.68 13.10
CA SER A 292 -0.84 10.13 11.76
C SER A 292 -0.69 8.60 11.72
N GLN A 293 -0.16 8.01 12.80
CA GLN A 293 0.24 6.61 12.87
C GLN A 293 -0.81 5.76 13.59
N LEU A 294 -0.78 4.46 13.28
CA LEU A 294 -1.51 3.41 13.99
C LEU A 294 -0.60 2.20 14.12
N ARG A 295 -0.50 1.64 15.33
CA ARG A 295 0.13 0.35 15.60
C ARG A 295 -0.94 -0.69 15.86
N HIS A 296 -0.99 -1.72 15.02
CA HIS A 296 -1.92 -2.84 15.20
C HIS A 296 -1.19 -4.02 15.83
N ARG A 297 -1.69 -4.45 16.99
CA ARG A 297 -1.30 -5.72 17.59
C ARG A 297 -2.18 -6.83 17.02
N TRP A 298 -1.54 -7.80 16.39
CA TRP A 298 -2.19 -9.04 15.97
C TRP A 298 -2.56 -9.84 17.23
N GLN A 299 -3.83 -10.22 17.35
CA GLN A 299 -4.34 -10.89 18.55
C GLN A 299 -4.46 -12.40 18.36
N SER A 300 -4.87 -12.85 17.17
CA SER A 300 -5.08 -14.26 16.90
C SER A 300 -4.67 -14.67 15.48
N PRO A 301 -4.35 -15.96 15.26
CA PRO A 301 -4.35 -16.51 13.91
C PRO A 301 -5.65 -16.16 13.19
N TYR A 302 -5.51 -15.87 11.91
CA TYR A 302 -6.55 -15.44 10.99
C TYR A 302 -7.08 -14.02 11.21
N ASP A 303 -6.43 -13.22 12.04
CA ASP A 303 -6.62 -11.77 11.97
C ASP A 303 -6.24 -11.24 10.59
N LEU A 304 -6.98 -10.25 10.12
CA LEU A 304 -6.91 -9.71 8.77
C LEU A 304 -6.73 -8.20 8.81
N ALA A 305 -5.82 -7.68 7.99
CA ALA A 305 -5.75 -6.27 7.66
C ALA A 305 -5.93 -6.08 6.15
N ILE A 306 -6.74 -5.09 5.77
CA ILE A 306 -6.93 -4.64 4.39
C ILE A 306 -6.54 -3.16 4.37
N TRP A 307 -5.55 -2.77 3.58
CA TRP A 307 -5.15 -1.37 3.46
C TRP A 307 -5.09 -0.90 2.02
N ASP A 308 -5.26 0.40 1.85
CA ASP A 308 -5.14 1.09 0.57
C ASP A 308 -3.71 1.62 0.41
N SER A 309 -2.90 0.94 -0.39
CA SER A 309 -1.49 1.26 -0.66
C SER A 309 -1.31 2.63 -1.32
N ARG A 310 -2.40 3.25 -1.83
CA ARG A 310 -2.39 4.60 -2.39
C ARG A 310 -2.37 5.70 -1.32
N THR A 311 -2.77 5.39 -0.07
CA THR A 311 -2.98 6.39 1.00
C THR A 311 -2.31 6.08 2.33
N VAL A 312 -1.52 5.01 2.42
CA VAL A 312 -0.77 4.67 3.63
C VAL A 312 0.67 4.28 3.35
N TYR A 313 1.51 4.56 4.34
CA TYR A 313 2.78 3.87 4.52
C TYR A 313 2.61 2.81 5.59
N HIS A 314 3.44 1.77 5.56
CA HIS A 314 3.48 0.77 6.62
C HIS A 314 4.88 0.26 6.90
N THR A 315 5.05 -0.37 8.07
CA THR A 315 6.27 -1.07 8.46
C THR A 315 5.94 -2.25 9.37
N ALA A 316 6.66 -3.35 9.20
CA ALA A 316 6.67 -4.45 10.15
C ALA A 316 7.55 -4.10 11.36
N ILE A 317 7.15 -4.55 12.56
CA ILE A 317 7.98 -4.44 13.75
C ILE A 317 8.65 -5.78 14.03
N PHE A 318 9.98 -5.80 14.03
CA PHE A 318 10.81 -6.99 14.27
C PHE A 318 11.26 -7.08 15.74
N ASP A 319 10.30 -7.04 16.68
CA ASP A 319 10.52 -7.03 18.14
C ASP A 319 10.26 -8.39 18.83
N TYR A 320 10.18 -9.47 18.05
CA TYR A 320 9.76 -10.80 18.51
C TYR A 320 10.84 -11.88 18.34
N ALA A 321 12.11 -11.50 18.26
CA ALA A 321 13.20 -12.45 18.10
C ALA A 321 13.30 -13.37 19.34
N GLY A 322 13.30 -14.69 19.11
CA GLY A 322 13.27 -15.69 20.19
C GLY A 322 11.89 -15.99 20.78
N LEU A 323 10.82 -15.34 20.31
CA LEU A 323 9.45 -15.49 20.83
C LEU A 323 8.54 -16.35 19.95
N GLY A 324 9.12 -17.08 19.00
CA GLY A 324 8.39 -17.87 17.99
C GLY A 324 8.43 -17.24 16.59
N SER A 325 7.91 -17.97 15.60
CA SER A 325 7.83 -17.48 14.22
C SER A 325 6.50 -16.78 13.92
N ARG A 326 6.56 -15.87 12.96
CA ARG A 326 5.40 -15.15 12.42
C ARG A 326 5.21 -15.55 10.98
N THR A 327 3.99 -15.86 10.57
CA THR A 327 3.64 -16.19 9.18
C THR A 327 2.32 -15.54 8.82
N GLY A 328 2.26 -14.90 7.66
CA GLY A 328 1.03 -14.40 7.06
C GLY A 328 1.03 -14.55 5.55
N TYR A 329 -0.16 -14.65 4.98
CA TYR A 329 -0.38 -14.73 3.54
C TYR A 329 -0.94 -13.39 3.06
N ARG A 330 -0.35 -12.86 1.98
CA ARG A 330 -0.73 -11.56 1.42
C ARG A 330 -1.15 -11.65 -0.03
N ALA A 331 -2.41 -11.33 -0.31
CA ALA A 331 -2.91 -11.06 -1.66
C ALA A 331 -2.87 -9.54 -1.93
N VAL A 332 -2.56 -9.15 -3.16
CA VAL A 332 -2.38 -7.75 -3.53
C VAL A 332 -2.99 -7.49 -4.91
N GLY A 333 -3.89 -6.51 -5.01
CA GLY A 333 -4.41 -6.01 -6.27
C GLY A 333 -3.47 -4.97 -6.88
N ILE A 334 -3.47 -4.85 -8.21
CA ILE A 334 -2.77 -3.80 -8.95
C ILE A 334 -3.73 -2.69 -9.34
N GLY A 335 -3.33 -1.44 -9.09
CA GLY A 335 -4.13 -0.25 -9.36
C GLY A 335 -3.72 0.51 -10.63
N GLU A 336 -4.22 1.73 -10.72
CA GLU A 336 -3.85 2.71 -11.74
C GLU A 336 -2.42 3.23 -11.58
N ARG A 337 -1.88 3.80 -12.65
CA ARG A 337 -0.66 4.60 -12.59
C ARG A 337 -0.92 5.83 -11.70
N PRO A 338 -0.04 6.13 -10.72
CA PRO A 338 -0.17 7.31 -9.87
C PRO A 338 -0.18 8.58 -10.71
N PHE A 339 -1.12 9.46 -10.42
CA PHE A 339 -1.29 10.74 -11.06
C PHE A 339 -1.53 11.84 -10.02
N PHE A 340 -1.31 13.08 -10.43
CA PHE A 340 -1.65 14.27 -9.66
C PHE A 340 -2.72 15.05 -10.40
N ASP A 341 -3.83 15.34 -9.73
CA ASP A 341 -4.87 16.24 -10.23
C ASP A 341 -4.89 17.53 -9.38
N PRO A 342 -4.58 18.71 -9.98
CA PRO A 342 -4.64 19.99 -9.29
C PRO A 342 -6.00 20.30 -8.64
N GLY A 343 -7.10 19.79 -9.22
CA GLY A 343 -8.47 19.98 -8.74
C GLY A 343 -8.85 19.11 -7.53
N SER A 344 -8.01 18.13 -7.18
CA SER A 344 -8.19 17.30 -6.00
C SER A 344 -8.07 18.11 -4.71
N LYS A 345 -8.73 17.65 -3.64
CA LYS A 345 -8.75 18.33 -2.35
C LYS A 345 -7.77 17.67 -1.37
N THR A 346 -7.39 18.40 -0.34
CA THR A 346 -6.81 17.78 0.85
C THR A 346 -7.89 17.00 1.60
N ARG A 347 -7.50 16.04 2.43
CA ARG A 347 -8.48 15.24 3.18
C ARG A 347 -9.29 16.13 4.12
N ARG A 348 -8.65 17.06 4.84
CA ARG A 348 -9.30 18.03 5.73
C ARG A 348 -10.30 18.93 5.00
N GLU A 349 -9.96 19.46 3.82
CA GLU A 349 -10.90 20.27 3.02
C GLU A 349 -12.12 19.45 2.58
N ALA A 350 -11.90 18.21 2.14
CA ALA A 350 -12.97 17.33 1.72
C ALA A 350 -13.91 16.96 2.87
N LEU A 351 -13.35 16.66 4.05
CA LEU A 351 -14.13 16.30 5.24
C LEU A 351 -14.82 17.49 5.91
N ALA A 352 -14.29 18.71 5.76
CA ALA A 352 -14.94 19.93 6.27
C ALA A 352 -16.11 20.41 5.38
N SER A 353 -16.21 19.89 4.15
CA SER A 353 -17.27 20.22 3.20
C SER A 353 -18.51 19.32 3.30
N ASN A 354 -18.44 18.25 4.10
CA ASN A 354 -19.50 17.29 4.37
C ASN A 354 -19.99 17.44 5.81
#